data_AF-A0A6A4WWV9-F1
#
_entry.id   AF-A0A6A4WWV9-F1
#
_cell.length_a   1.000
_cell.length_b   1.000
_cell.length_c   1.000
_cell.angle_alpha   90.00
_cell.angle_beta   90.00
_cell.angle_gamma   90.00
#
_symmetry.space_group_name_H-M   'P 1'
#
loop_
_entity.id
_entity.type
_entity.pdbx_description
1 polymer ?
#
loop_
_entity_poly.entity_id
_entity_poly.type
_entity_poly.pdbx_seq_one_letter_code
_entity_poly.pdbx_strand_id
1 'polypeptide(L)'
;MFAGKDDYDIKKQEEVLQESMMMVPDCQKKLAPAVTELQKILDEEGDMVELEEYQQAVTIVEDAKKHLALSSLQALSEAELARPETVVQLRRLLAQRRHRRSADRRRRQAERQRLQRKHAEIDAWQAAIQRRAAREKEEEEMKREADKVLAEVRRKISDVEKQLETLDELRTLREVRDLKARAAGLFSSAASDQRFAEVTARLTDLLDRHLQTYETELRALQAMTAGPPPPPPPPAAGGPLSVLRALFGAAGVSPAAAAAAGGGSQSEETDHRVHMVDWEADPQTLLNIRSDWDRYLVGPEDPLGSAVPPAWVTPAPPSSDVWAGCLAA
;
A
#
# COMPACT_ATOMS: atom_id res chain seq x y z
N MET A 1 25.35 28.06 -2.21
CA MET A 1 24.28 27.25 -1.60
C MET A 1 24.10 27.79 -0.20
N PHE A 2 23.51 28.98 -0.10
CA PHE A 2 22.95 29.59 1.11
C PHE A 2 21.93 30.60 0.58
N ALA A 3 20.86 30.08 -0.01
CA ALA A 3 19.74 30.91 -0.46
C ALA A 3 18.56 30.42 0.38
N GLY A 4 18.28 31.13 1.47
CA GLY A 4 17.17 30.86 2.39
C GLY A 4 17.53 30.67 3.87
N LYS A 5 18.74 30.99 4.33
CA LYS A 5 19.03 31.12 5.77
C LYS A 5 19.02 32.60 6.15
N ASP A 6 18.45 32.91 7.31
CA ASP A 6 18.40 34.26 7.88
C ASP A 6 19.83 34.84 7.96
N ASP A 7 20.00 36.13 7.69
CA ASP A 7 21.32 36.80 7.74
C ASP A 7 21.96 36.64 9.12
N TYR A 8 21.13 36.50 10.15
CA TYR A 8 21.55 36.16 11.51
C TYR A 8 22.24 34.78 11.60
N ASP A 9 21.67 33.75 10.97
CA ASP A 9 22.26 32.40 10.96
C ASP A 9 23.59 32.39 10.19
N ILE A 10 23.71 33.21 9.14
CA ILE A 10 24.95 33.33 8.37
C ILE A 10 26.05 33.97 9.22
N LYS A 11 25.77 35.08 9.91
CA LYS A 11 26.73 35.74 10.81
C LYS A 11 27.16 34.83 11.95
N LYS A 12 26.21 34.10 12.55
CA LYS A 12 26.52 33.13 13.61
C LYS A 12 27.40 31.99 13.08
N GLN A 13 27.16 31.52 11.86
CA GLN A 13 28.03 30.53 11.23
C GLN A 13 29.42 31.10 10.89
N GLU A 14 29.52 32.38 10.57
CA GLU A 14 30.80 33.07 10.37
C GLU A 14 31.58 33.21 11.69
N GLU A 15 30.93 33.55 12.80
CA GLU A 15 31.54 33.60 14.13
C GLU A 15 32.10 32.24 14.55
N VAL A 16 31.29 31.18 14.44
CA VAL A 16 31.72 29.80 14.73
C VAL A 16 32.88 29.37 13.85
N LEU A 17 32.90 29.81 12.58
CA LEU A 17 34.01 29.55 11.66
C LEU A 17 35.29 30.28 12.08
N GLN A 18 35.19 31.54 12.51
CA GLN A 18 36.34 32.30 13.02
C GLN A 18 36.89 31.67 14.30
N GLU A 19 36.04 31.30 15.26
CA GLU A 19 36.45 30.60 16.48
C GLU A 19 37.19 29.30 16.15
N SER A 20 36.64 28.51 15.23
CA SER A 20 37.29 27.28 14.77
C SER A 20 38.63 27.55 14.08
N MET A 21 38.74 28.62 13.28
CA MET A 21 39.96 29.00 12.57
C MET A 21 41.06 29.49 13.52
N MET A 22 40.68 30.16 14.62
CA MET A 22 41.59 30.63 15.66
C MET A 22 42.21 29.50 16.49
N MET A 23 41.61 28.31 16.50
CA MET A 23 42.16 27.11 17.19
C MET A 23 43.22 26.39 16.36
N VAL A 24 43.20 26.53 15.03
CA VAL A 24 44.11 25.82 14.13
C VAL A 24 45.60 26.14 14.41
N PRO A 25 46.02 27.41 14.63
CA PRO A 25 47.41 27.73 14.95
C PRO A 25 47.91 27.11 16.27
N ASP A 26 47.05 26.96 17.28
CA ASP A 26 47.44 26.35 18.56
C ASP A 26 47.65 24.84 18.42
N CYS A 27 46.74 24.16 17.70
CA CYS A 27 46.92 22.74 17.35
C CYS A 27 48.21 22.52 16.54
N GLN A 28 48.57 23.43 15.64
CA GLN A 28 49.81 23.35 14.87
C GLN A 28 51.06 23.55 15.72
N LYS A 29 51.06 24.51 16.66
CA LYS A 29 52.16 24.72 17.60
C LYS A 29 52.41 23.52 18.50
N LYS A 30 51.37 22.72 18.77
CA LYS A 30 51.48 21.46 19.53
C LYS A 30 51.89 20.29 18.63
N LEU A 31 51.40 20.24 17.39
CA LEU A 31 51.70 19.17 16.46
C LEU A 31 53.13 19.24 15.91
N ALA A 32 53.66 20.44 15.64
CA ALA A 32 55.01 20.63 15.12
C ALA A 32 56.12 20.01 16.00
N PRO A 33 56.19 20.27 17.32
CA PRO A 33 57.19 19.64 18.18
C PRO A 33 56.98 18.12 18.27
N ALA A 34 55.74 17.65 18.39
CA ALA A 34 55.42 16.22 18.44
C ALA A 34 55.86 15.46 17.17
N VAL A 35 55.69 16.06 15.99
CA VAL A 35 56.18 15.49 14.73
C VAL A 35 57.71 15.47 14.69
N THR A 36 58.38 16.51 15.21
CA THR A 36 59.86 16.51 15.27
C THR A 36 60.41 15.52 16.29
N GLU A 37 59.70 15.29 17.39
CA GLU A 37 60.07 14.32 18.43
C GLU A 37 59.87 12.89 17.92
N LEU A 38 58.72 12.59 17.34
CA LEU A 38 58.45 11.27 16.74
C LEU A 38 59.37 10.97 15.57
N GLN A 39 59.74 11.98 14.75
CA GLN A 39 60.74 11.79 13.71
C GLN A 39 62.12 11.44 14.28
N LYS A 40 62.55 12.09 15.36
CA LYS A 40 63.83 11.77 16.02
C LYS A 40 63.83 10.34 16.58
N ILE A 41 62.74 9.92 17.20
CA ILE A 41 62.56 8.54 17.70
C ILE A 41 62.65 7.55 16.52
N LEU A 42 61.97 7.84 15.40
CA LEU A 42 62.04 7.01 14.19
C LEU A 42 63.45 6.94 13.57
N ASP A 43 64.23 8.02 13.67
CA ASP A 43 65.61 8.09 13.17
C ASP A 43 66.59 7.34 14.10
N GLU A 44 66.32 7.31 15.42
CA GLU A 44 67.10 6.58 16.43
C GLU A 44 66.78 5.07 16.45
N GLU A 45 65.53 4.69 16.19
CA GLU A 45 65.03 3.30 16.20
C GLU A 45 64.92 2.70 14.78
N GLY A 46 65.81 3.13 13.88
CA GLY A 46 65.82 2.73 12.45
C GLY A 46 66.07 1.25 12.17
N ASP A 47 66.35 0.43 13.18
CA ASP A 47 66.54 -1.02 13.06
C ASP A 47 65.21 -1.82 13.12
N MET A 48 64.09 -1.15 13.44
CA MET A 48 62.77 -1.76 13.69
C MET A 48 61.77 -1.58 12.53
N VAL A 49 62.27 -1.44 11.29
CA VAL A 49 61.47 -1.10 10.08
C VAL A 49 60.38 -2.13 9.74
N GLU A 50 60.55 -3.38 10.17
CA GLU A 50 59.59 -4.47 9.92
C GLU A 50 58.40 -4.48 10.87
N LEU A 51 58.42 -3.68 11.94
CA LEU A 51 57.32 -3.61 12.90
C LEU A 51 56.15 -2.77 12.34
N GLU A 52 54.92 -3.27 12.47
CA GLU A 52 53.72 -2.57 11.98
C GLU A 52 53.55 -1.19 12.62
N GLU A 53 53.94 -1.04 13.88
CA GLU A 53 53.89 0.23 14.62
C GLU A 53 54.85 1.27 14.05
N TYR A 54 56.04 0.85 13.58
CA TYR A 54 57.00 1.73 12.94
C TYR A 54 56.46 2.25 11.60
N GLN A 55 55.87 1.36 10.79
CA GLN A 55 55.25 1.73 9.52
C GLN A 55 54.06 2.68 9.71
N GLN A 56 53.22 2.40 10.72
CA GLN A 56 52.13 3.30 11.11
C GLN A 56 52.66 4.66 11.55
N ALA A 57 53.69 4.71 12.40
CA ALA A 57 54.31 5.95 12.84
C ALA A 57 54.89 6.76 11.67
N VAL A 58 55.54 6.12 10.69
CA VAL A 58 56.02 6.78 9.46
C VAL A 58 54.86 7.38 8.67
N THR A 59 53.77 6.63 8.44
CA THR A 59 52.60 7.15 7.72
C THR A 59 51.94 8.33 8.44
N ILE A 60 51.82 8.26 9.77
CA ILE A 60 51.25 9.33 10.60
C ILE A 60 52.13 10.58 10.53
N VAL A 61 53.46 10.43 10.59
CA VAL A 61 54.40 11.55 10.47
C VAL A 61 54.31 12.19 9.08
N GLU A 62 54.24 11.39 8.02
CA GLU A 62 54.06 11.90 6.66
C GLU A 62 52.74 12.66 6.49
N ASP A 63 51.64 12.12 7.00
CA ASP A 63 50.33 12.76 6.93
C ASP A 63 50.27 14.04 7.78
N ALA A 64 50.84 14.03 8.98
CA ALA A 64 50.97 15.22 9.81
C ALA A 64 51.83 16.31 9.13
N LYS A 65 52.93 15.94 8.47
CA LYS A 65 53.74 16.85 7.64
C LYS A 65 52.93 17.41 6.46
N LYS A 66 52.11 16.60 5.78
CA LYS A 66 51.20 17.08 4.72
C LYS A 66 50.19 18.10 5.26
N HIS A 67 49.62 17.88 6.45
CA HIS A 67 48.69 18.82 7.08
C HIS A 67 49.35 20.15 7.50
N LEU A 68 50.59 20.10 7.99
CA LEU A 68 51.41 21.29 8.26
C LEU A 68 51.82 22.02 6.96
N ALA A 69 52.06 21.30 5.86
CA ALA A 69 52.37 21.88 4.54
C ALA A 69 51.14 22.44 3.80
N LEU A 70 49.96 21.84 3.97
CA LEU A 70 48.72 22.37 3.40
C LEU A 70 48.32 23.72 4.01
N SER A 71 48.77 23.98 5.24
CA SER A 71 48.57 25.24 5.95
C SER A 71 49.70 26.25 5.72
N SER A 72 50.92 25.82 5.38
CA SER A 72 51.95 26.73 4.86
C SER A 72 51.60 27.36 3.52
N LEU A 73 50.56 26.87 2.82
CA LEU A 73 49.94 27.59 1.70
C LEU A 73 49.19 28.88 2.12
N GLN A 74 48.84 29.04 3.40
CA GLN A 74 48.42 30.33 3.98
C GLN A 74 49.63 31.26 4.27
N ALA A 75 50.84 30.70 4.20
CA ALA A 75 52.12 31.38 4.34
C ALA A 75 52.92 31.37 3.02
N LEU A 76 52.24 31.28 1.86
CA LEU A 76 52.86 31.70 0.61
C LEU A 76 53.20 33.18 0.77
N SER A 77 54.48 33.48 0.94
CA SER A 77 54.93 34.87 0.94
C SER A 77 54.47 35.55 -0.36
N GLU A 78 54.23 36.85 -0.33
CA GLU A 78 53.85 37.65 -1.51
C GLU A 78 54.76 37.37 -2.73
N ALA A 79 56.02 36.99 -2.48
CA ALA A 79 57.02 36.60 -3.47
C ALA A 79 56.74 35.25 -4.19
N GLU A 80 56.09 34.28 -3.54
CA GLU A 80 55.70 33.00 -4.16
C GLU A 80 54.40 33.12 -4.96
N LEU A 81 53.53 34.06 -4.57
CA LEU A 81 52.33 34.44 -5.31
C LEU A 81 52.60 35.36 -6.51
N ALA A 82 53.77 36.01 -6.54
CA ALA A 82 54.22 36.84 -7.66
C ALA A 82 54.66 36.01 -8.88
N ARG A 83 54.90 34.71 -8.72
CA ARG A 83 55.27 33.81 -9.83
C ARG A 83 54.01 33.52 -10.68
N PRO A 84 54.01 33.80 -11.99
CA PRO A 84 52.82 33.61 -12.83
C PRO A 84 52.35 32.15 -12.89
N GLU A 85 53.29 31.20 -12.77
CA GLU A 85 53.02 29.76 -12.81
C GLU A 85 52.22 29.26 -11.60
N THR A 86 52.53 29.75 -10.40
CA THR A 86 51.82 29.37 -9.16
C THR A 86 50.39 29.90 -9.17
N VAL A 87 50.17 31.12 -9.68
CA VAL A 87 48.83 31.70 -9.87
C VAL A 87 47.99 30.89 -10.86
N VAL A 88 48.57 30.44 -11.97
CA VAL A 88 47.88 29.59 -12.96
C VAL A 88 47.53 28.23 -12.36
N GLN A 89 48.44 27.60 -11.62
CA GLN A 89 48.19 26.33 -10.93
C GLN A 89 47.06 26.47 -9.89
N LEU A 90 47.06 27.54 -9.09
CA LEU A 90 46.00 27.83 -8.12
C LEU A 90 44.65 28.09 -8.80
N ARG A 91 44.62 28.89 -9.88
CA ARG A 91 43.40 29.11 -10.68
C ARG A 91 42.84 27.79 -11.22
N ARG A 92 43.70 26.89 -11.69
CA ARG A 92 43.31 25.56 -12.17
C ARG A 92 42.72 24.70 -11.04
N LEU A 93 43.36 24.67 -9.87
CA LEU A 93 42.86 23.92 -8.70
C LEU A 93 41.53 24.49 -8.18
N LEU A 94 41.39 25.82 -8.11
CA LEU A 94 40.14 26.48 -7.72
C LEU A 94 39.02 26.25 -8.73
N ALA A 95 39.33 26.30 -10.04
CA ALA A 95 38.38 25.95 -11.11
C ALA A 95 37.95 24.49 -11.02
N GLN A 96 38.87 23.56 -10.78
CA GLN A 96 38.57 22.15 -10.56
C GLN A 96 37.70 21.94 -9.31
N ARG A 97 37.99 22.63 -8.20
CA ARG A 97 37.19 22.56 -6.96
C ARG A 97 35.79 23.15 -7.15
N ARG A 98 35.66 24.27 -7.88
CA ARG A 98 34.37 24.87 -8.27
C ARG A 98 33.58 23.94 -9.18
N HIS A 99 34.24 23.30 -10.14
CA HIS A 99 33.64 22.33 -11.05
C HIS A 99 33.14 21.10 -10.29
N ARG A 100 33.96 20.51 -9.40
CA ARG A 100 33.57 19.40 -8.51
C ARG A 100 32.36 19.77 -7.64
N ARG A 101 32.41 20.88 -6.92
CA ARG A 101 31.27 21.38 -6.11
C ARG A 101 30.02 21.63 -6.97
N SER A 102 30.17 22.13 -8.19
CA SER A 102 29.05 22.33 -9.11
C SER A 102 28.48 21.00 -9.61
N ALA A 103 29.33 20.02 -9.92
CA ALA A 103 28.94 18.68 -10.34
C ALA A 103 28.21 17.95 -9.21
N ASP A 104 28.70 18.03 -7.97
CA ASP A 104 28.06 17.43 -6.80
C ASP A 104 26.68 18.05 -6.54
N ARG A 105 26.54 19.37 -6.71
CA ARG A 105 25.23 20.05 -6.61
C ARG A 105 24.26 19.55 -7.67
N ARG A 106 24.71 19.39 -8.92
CA ARG A 106 23.90 18.84 -10.02
C ARG A 106 23.50 17.39 -9.73
N ARG A 107 24.43 16.56 -9.23
CA ARG A 107 24.17 15.16 -8.84
C ARG A 107 23.09 15.08 -7.76
N ARG A 108 23.24 15.85 -6.67
CA ARG A 108 22.24 15.92 -5.58
C ARG A 108 20.88 16.42 -6.06
N GLN A 109 20.85 17.40 -6.95
CA GLN A 109 19.60 17.90 -7.51
C GLN A 109 18.92 16.87 -8.43
N ALA A 110 19.68 16.19 -9.28
CA ALA A 110 19.17 15.12 -10.14
C ALA A 110 18.65 13.94 -9.31
N GLU A 111 19.34 13.59 -8.23
CA GLU A 111 18.90 12.55 -7.29
C GLU A 111 17.60 12.94 -6.57
N ARG A 112 17.50 14.18 -6.06
CA ARG A 112 16.25 14.70 -5.49
C ARG A 112 15.11 14.66 -6.49
N GLN A 113 15.34 15.07 -7.74
CA GLN A 113 14.34 15.00 -8.80
C GLN A 113 13.94 13.55 -9.11
N ARG A 114 14.89 12.61 -9.11
CA ARG A 114 14.61 11.19 -9.30
C ARG A 114 13.74 10.64 -8.17
N LEU A 115 14.03 10.99 -6.92
CA LEU A 115 13.21 10.61 -5.76
C LEU A 115 11.81 11.24 -5.84
N GLN A 116 11.72 12.53 -6.16
CA GLN A 116 10.44 13.22 -6.34
C GLN A 116 9.59 12.59 -7.45
N ARG A 117 10.20 12.18 -8.57
CA ARG A 117 9.49 11.46 -9.63
C ARG A 117 8.94 10.12 -9.14
N LYS A 118 9.75 9.35 -8.41
CA LYS A 118 9.29 8.08 -7.82
C LYS A 118 8.15 8.29 -6.81
N HIS A 119 8.24 9.29 -5.95
CA HIS A 119 7.16 9.63 -5.03
C HIS A 119 5.89 10.03 -5.79
N ALA A 120 6.00 10.90 -6.80
CA ALA A 120 4.87 11.27 -7.63
C ALA A 120 4.26 10.07 -8.39
N GLU A 121 5.07 9.11 -8.84
CA GLU A 121 4.61 7.87 -9.46
C GLU A 121 3.83 7.00 -8.47
N ILE A 122 4.32 6.88 -7.23
CA ILE A 122 3.63 6.16 -6.14
C ILE A 122 2.31 6.84 -5.82
N ASP A 123 2.31 8.16 -5.64
CA ASP A 123 1.10 8.92 -5.33
C ASP A 123 0.07 8.83 -6.47
N ALA A 124 0.53 8.89 -7.72
CA ALA A 124 -0.33 8.72 -8.89
C ALA A 124 -0.93 7.30 -8.96
N TRP A 125 -0.16 6.28 -8.62
CA TRP A 125 -0.63 4.90 -8.55
C TRP A 125 -1.65 4.70 -7.41
N GLN A 126 -1.39 5.24 -6.23
CA GLN A 126 -2.35 5.22 -5.11
C GLN A 126 -3.64 5.94 -5.49
N ALA A 127 -3.55 7.12 -6.10
CA ALA A 127 -4.71 7.85 -6.59
C ALA A 127 -5.47 7.07 -7.68
N ALA A 128 -4.76 6.33 -8.55
CA ALA A 128 -5.40 5.48 -9.55
C ALA A 128 -6.18 4.32 -8.91
N ILE A 129 -5.61 3.68 -7.89
CA ILE A 129 -6.29 2.63 -7.12
C ILE A 129 -7.52 3.20 -6.40
N GLN A 130 -7.37 4.33 -5.71
CA GLN A 130 -8.49 4.96 -5.00
C GLN A 130 -9.62 5.36 -5.97
N ARG A 131 -9.27 5.90 -7.15
CA ARG A 131 -10.27 6.20 -8.19
C ARG A 131 -10.97 4.94 -8.69
N ARG A 132 -10.24 3.83 -8.86
CA ARG A 132 -10.85 2.55 -9.25
C ARG A 132 -11.81 2.05 -8.18
N ALA A 133 -11.38 2.03 -6.92
CA ALA A 133 -12.23 1.64 -5.80
C ALA A 133 -13.46 2.57 -5.63
N ALA A 134 -13.30 3.87 -5.87
CA ALA A 134 -14.41 4.82 -5.86
C ALA A 134 -15.41 4.54 -6.98
N ARG A 135 -14.95 4.28 -8.21
CA ARG A 135 -15.80 3.89 -9.34
C ARG A 135 -16.54 2.58 -9.07
N GLU A 136 -15.86 1.58 -8.51
CA GLU A 136 -16.49 0.30 -8.15
C GLU A 136 -17.60 0.52 -7.10
N LYS A 137 -17.39 1.39 -6.10
CA LYS A 137 -18.43 1.77 -5.14
C LYS A 137 -19.59 2.52 -5.79
N GLU A 138 -19.32 3.49 -6.66
CA GLU A 138 -20.35 4.23 -7.41
C GLU A 138 -21.17 3.28 -8.30
N GLU A 139 -20.54 2.30 -8.96
CA GLU A 139 -21.22 1.27 -9.75
C GLU A 139 -22.09 0.35 -8.88
N GLU A 140 -21.60 -0.07 -7.69
CA GLU A 140 -22.40 -0.83 -6.73
C GLU A 140 -23.60 -0.04 -6.21
N GLU A 141 -23.42 1.25 -5.91
CA GLU A 141 -24.50 2.13 -5.48
C GLU A 141 -25.54 2.29 -6.58
N MET A 142 -25.13 2.52 -7.84
CA MET A 142 -26.05 2.55 -8.98
C MET A 142 -26.79 1.23 -9.18
N LYS A 143 -26.13 0.09 -9.00
CA LYS A 143 -26.79 -1.23 -9.04
C LYS A 143 -27.83 -1.38 -7.93
N ARG A 144 -27.48 -1.00 -6.69
CA ARG A 144 -28.41 -1.01 -5.55
C ARG A 144 -29.61 -0.10 -5.78
N GLU A 145 -29.40 1.07 -6.35
CA GLU A 145 -30.48 1.99 -6.73
C GLU A 145 -31.38 1.41 -7.82
N ALA A 146 -30.79 0.81 -8.86
CA ALA A 146 -31.55 0.13 -9.90
C ALA A 146 -32.35 -1.06 -9.34
N ASP A 147 -31.79 -1.85 -8.42
CA ASP A 147 -32.50 -2.93 -7.74
C ASP A 147 -33.67 -2.44 -6.89
N LYS A 148 -33.53 -1.29 -6.22
CA LYS A 148 -34.66 -0.65 -5.50
C LYS A 148 -35.79 -0.30 -6.46
N VAL A 149 -35.48 0.35 -7.59
CA VAL A 149 -36.48 0.71 -8.60
C VAL A 149 -37.13 -0.54 -9.20
N LEU A 150 -36.34 -1.58 -9.50
CA LEU A 150 -36.87 -2.87 -9.98
C LEU A 150 -37.81 -3.52 -8.97
N ALA A 151 -37.49 -3.47 -7.67
CA ALA A 151 -38.35 -3.99 -6.61
C ALA A 151 -39.68 -3.21 -6.53
N GLU A 152 -39.65 -1.88 -6.71
CA GLU A 152 -40.86 -1.06 -6.76
C GLU A 152 -41.73 -1.40 -7.98
N VAL A 153 -41.15 -1.54 -9.16
CA VAL A 153 -41.89 -1.92 -10.38
C VAL A 153 -42.50 -3.32 -10.23
N ARG A 154 -41.73 -4.29 -9.71
CA ARG A 154 -42.24 -5.65 -9.41
C ARG A 154 -43.41 -5.62 -8.43
N ARG A 155 -43.32 -4.78 -7.40
CA ARG A 155 -44.42 -4.60 -6.43
C ARG A 155 -45.65 -4.01 -7.11
N LYS A 156 -45.50 -2.97 -7.94
CA LYS A 156 -46.61 -2.37 -8.70
C LYS A 156 -47.29 -3.37 -9.63
N ILE A 157 -46.51 -4.21 -10.32
CA ILE A 157 -47.04 -5.32 -11.14
C ILE A 157 -47.88 -6.26 -10.28
N SER A 158 -47.34 -6.75 -9.16
CA SER A 158 -48.07 -7.65 -8.26
C SER A 158 -49.33 -7.01 -7.68
N ASP A 159 -49.30 -5.71 -7.37
CA ASP A 159 -50.48 -5.00 -6.84
C ASP A 159 -51.58 -4.85 -7.91
N VAL A 160 -51.22 -4.62 -9.18
CA VAL A 160 -52.17 -4.60 -10.31
C VAL A 160 -52.73 -5.99 -10.59
N GLU A 161 -51.90 -7.04 -10.55
CA GLU A 161 -52.35 -8.43 -10.72
C GLU A 161 -53.39 -8.82 -9.65
N LYS A 162 -53.16 -8.45 -8.38
CA LYS A 162 -54.15 -8.66 -7.31
C LYS A 162 -55.44 -7.89 -7.56
N GLN A 163 -55.36 -6.66 -8.08
CA GLN A 163 -56.56 -5.90 -8.42
C GLN A 163 -57.35 -6.58 -9.56
N LEU A 164 -56.66 -7.11 -10.57
CA LEU A 164 -57.30 -7.91 -11.63
C LEU A 164 -57.95 -9.18 -11.06
N GLU A 165 -57.25 -9.91 -10.19
CA GLU A 165 -57.78 -11.09 -9.51
C GLU A 165 -59.06 -10.76 -8.72
N THR A 166 -59.08 -9.64 -7.97
CA THR A 166 -60.30 -9.22 -7.26
C THR A 166 -61.46 -8.87 -8.19
N LEU A 167 -61.19 -8.31 -9.38
CA LEU A 167 -62.24 -8.04 -10.38
C LEU A 167 -62.80 -9.34 -10.95
N ASP A 168 -61.95 -10.34 -11.18
CA ASP A 168 -62.34 -11.67 -11.64
C ASP A 168 -63.16 -12.42 -10.56
N GLU A 169 -62.77 -12.33 -9.30
CA GLU A 169 -63.56 -12.83 -8.17
C GLU A 169 -64.94 -12.17 -8.08
N LEU A 170 -65.04 -10.85 -8.28
CA LEU A 170 -66.33 -10.15 -8.30
C LEU A 170 -67.19 -10.57 -9.49
N ARG A 171 -66.58 -10.82 -10.65
CA ARG A 171 -67.26 -11.30 -11.85
C ARG A 171 -67.83 -12.70 -11.63
N THR A 172 -67.01 -13.64 -11.16
CA THR A 172 -67.44 -15.02 -10.87
C THR A 172 -68.52 -15.06 -9.79
N LEU A 173 -68.39 -14.25 -8.72
CA LEU A 173 -69.38 -14.13 -7.66
C LEU A 173 -70.73 -13.62 -8.20
N ARG A 174 -70.71 -12.66 -9.13
CA ARG A 174 -71.93 -12.19 -9.79
C ARG A 174 -72.54 -13.28 -10.68
N GLU A 175 -71.74 -13.96 -11.50
CA GLU A 175 -72.22 -15.06 -12.35
C GLU A 175 -72.90 -16.16 -11.52
N VAL A 176 -72.31 -16.57 -10.39
CA VAL A 176 -72.90 -17.55 -9.47
C VAL A 176 -74.21 -17.04 -8.86
N ARG A 177 -74.27 -15.76 -8.47
CA ARG A 177 -75.49 -15.14 -7.93
C ARG A 177 -76.60 -15.06 -8.97
N ASP A 178 -76.28 -14.73 -10.20
CA ASP A 178 -77.24 -14.67 -11.31
C ASP A 178 -77.78 -16.07 -11.64
N LEU A 179 -76.92 -17.10 -11.68
CA LEU A 179 -77.35 -18.50 -11.85
C LEU A 179 -78.31 -18.94 -10.73
N LYS A 180 -77.99 -18.61 -9.47
CA LYS A 180 -78.83 -18.94 -8.32
C LYS A 180 -80.17 -18.19 -8.37
N ALA A 181 -80.18 -16.91 -8.74
CA ALA A 181 -81.40 -16.12 -8.88
C ALA A 181 -82.30 -16.69 -9.99
N ARG A 182 -81.71 -17.03 -11.15
CA ARG A 182 -82.42 -17.64 -12.29
C ARG A 182 -83.05 -18.98 -11.90
N ALA A 183 -82.35 -19.82 -11.13
CA ALA A 183 -82.91 -21.08 -10.62
C ALA A 183 -84.12 -20.86 -9.67
N ALA A 184 -84.16 -19.72 -8.98
CA ALA A 184 -85.29 -19.31 -8.13
C ALA A 184 -86.38 -18.52 -8.88
N GLY A 185 -86.24 -18.31 -10.20
CA GLY A 185 -87.17 -17.53 -11.02
C GLY A 185 -87.05 -16.00 -10.87
N LEU A 186 -86.00 -15.51 -10.20
CA LEU A 186 -85.70 -14.09 -10.00
C LEU A 186 -84.63 -13.64 -11.02
N PHE A 187 -84.81 -12.46 -11.62
CA PHE A 187 -83.88 -11.91 -12.59
C PHE A 187 -83.33 -10.56 -12.13
N SER A 188 -82.02 -10.36 -12.30
CA SER A 188 -81.39 -9.05 -12.26
C SER A 188 -81.91 -8.18 -13.41
N SER A 189 -81.94 -6.86 -13.21
CA SER A 189 -82.29 -5.93 -14.29
C SER A 189 -81.18 -5.93 -15.35
N ALA A 190 -81.54 -6.13 -16.61
CA ALA A 190 -80.59 -6.13 -17.74
C ALA A 190 -79.72 -4.86 -17.80
N ALA A 191 -80.26 -3.70 -17.41
CA ALA A 191 -79.51 -2.45 -17.35
C ALA A 191 -78.44 -2.44 -16.25
N SER A 192 -78.67 -3.12 -15.12
CA SER A 192 -77.68 -3.29 -14.05
C SER A 192 -76.54 -4.21 -14.48
N ASP A 193 -76.87 -5.27 -15.23
CA ASP A 193 -75.90 -6.24 -15.73
C ASP A 193 -74.99 -5.63 -16.78
N GLN A 194 -75.56 -4.85 -17.71
CA GLN A 194 -74.80 -4.08 -18.68
C GLN A 194 -73.87 -3.07 -17.99
N ARG A 195 -74.37 -2.29 -17.03
CA ARG A 195 -73.53 -1.31 -16.31
C ARG A 195 -72.36 -1.95 -15.58
N PHE A 196 -72.59 -3.09 -14.91
CA PHE A 196 -71.51 -3.79 -14.24
C PHE A 196 -70.49 -4.35 -15.22
N ALA A 197 -70.95 -4.99 -16.30
CA ALA A 197 -70.07 -5.51 -17.35
C ALA A 197 -69.24 -4.39 -18.00
N GLU A 198 -69.85 -3.22 -18.27
CA GLU A 198 -69.15 -2.05 -18.79
C GLU A 198 -68.10 -1.52 -17.81
N VAL A 199 -68.44 -1.39 -16.52
CA VAL A 199 -67.52 -0.88 -15.50
C VAL A 199 -66.37 -1.86 -15.26
N THR A 200 -66.64 -3.15 -15.11
CA THR A 200 -65.59 -4.16 -14.92
C THR A 200 -64.71 -4.25 -16.15
N ALA A 201 -65.26 -4.26 -17.37
CA ALA A 201 -64.46 -4.27 -18.59
C ALA A 201 -63.56 -3.04 -18.72
N ARG A 202 -64.06 -1.84 -18.39
CA ARG A 202 -63.26 -0.61 -18.39
C ARG A 202 -62.13 -0.65 -17.36
N LEU A 203 -62.39 -1.18 -16.16
CA LEU A 203 -61.38 -1.30 -15.11
C LEU A 203 -60.31 -2.34 -15.48
N THR A 204 -60.72 -3.50 -16.00
CA THR A 204 -59.79 -4.52 -16.51
C THR A 204 -58.90 -3.95 -17.61
N ASP A 205 -59.46 -3.30 -18.62
CA ASP A 205 -58.69 -2.68 -19.72
C ASP A 205 -57.74 -1.57 -19.23
N LEU A 206 -58.14 -0.78 -18.22
CA LEU A 206 -57.25 0.19 -17.58
C LEU A 206 -56.08 -0.52 -16.87
N LEU A 207 -56.35 -1.53 -16.06
CA LEU A 207 -55.34 -2.27 -15.30
C LEU A 207 -54.39 -3.04 -16.23
N ASP A 208 -54.89 -3.63 -17.30
CA ASP A 208 -54.07 -4.31 -18.32
C ASP A 208 -53.09 -3.34 -19.00
N ARG A 209 -53.50 -2.11 -19.29
CA ARG A 209 -52.59 -1.07 -19.82
C ARG A 209 -51.52 -0.68 -18.83
N HIS A 210 -51.87 -0.55 -17.54
CA HIS A 210 -50.89 -0.29 -16.49
C HIS A 210 -49.89 -1.45 -16.36
N LEU A 211 -50.38 -2.68 -16.39
CA LEU A 211 -49.56 -3.89 -16.35
C LEU A 211 -48.55 -3.91 -17.51
N GLN A 212 -49.02 -3.69 -18.74
CA GLN A 212 -48.16 -3.61 -19.93
C GLN A 212 -47.10 -2.51 -19.80
N THR A 213 -47.48 -1.33 -19.30
CA THR A 213 -46.54 -0.22 -19.10
C THR A 213 -45.44 -0.63 -18.12
N TYR A 214 -45.81 -1.17 -16.95
CA TYR A 214 -44.84 -1.61 -15.95
C TYR A 214 -43.97 -2.79 -16.41
N GLU A 215 -44.52 -3.72 -17.20
CA GLU A 215 -43.73 -4.80 -17.81
C GLU A 215 -42.69 -4.25 -18.80
N THR A 216 -43.06 -3.27 -19.62
CA THR A 216 -42.11 -2.64 -20.55
C THR A 216 -41.03 -1.86 -19.82
N GLU A 217 -41.40 -1.13 -18.75
CA GLU A 217 -40.45 -0.45 -17.86
C GLU A 217 -39.48 -1.46 -17.20
N LEU A 218 -40.00 -2.58 -16.69
CA LEU A 218 -39.19 -3.64 -16.09
C LEU A 218 -38.19 -4.23 -17.09
N ARG A 219 -38.64 -4.55 -18.31
CA ARG A 219 -37.76 -5.06 -19.38
C ARG A 219 -36.68 -4.03 -19.76
N ALA A 220 -37.05 -2.75 -19.87
CA ALA A 220 -36.10 -1.68 -20.17
C ALA A 220 -35.05 -1.50 -19.06
N LEU A 221 -35.47 -1.48 -17.80
CA LEU A 221 -34.58 -1.36 -16.64
C LEU A 221 -33.64 -2.57 -16.50
N GLN A 222 -34.14 -3.78 -16.75
CA GLN A 222 -33.30 -4.99 -16.76
C GLN A 222 -32.25 -4.97 -17.87
N ALA A 223 -32.57 -4.46 -19.05
CA ALA A 223 -31.60 -4.31 -20.14
C ALA A 223 -30.52 -3.26 -19.82
N MET A 224 -30.88 -2.21 -19.09
CA MET A 224 -29.93 -1.18 -18.64
C MET A 224 -28.97 -1.70 -17.57
N THR A 225 -29.42 -2.56 -16.66
CA THR A 225 -28.57 -3.12 -15.59
C THR A 225 -27.71 -4.29 -16.03
N ALA A 226 -28.16 -5.10 -17.00
CA ALA A 226 -27.44 -6.28 -17.47
C ALA A 226 -26.17 -5.96 -18.29
N GLY A 227 -26.00 -4.72 -18.76
CA GLY A 227 -24.91 -4.34 -19.66
C GLY A 227 -25.05 -4.97 -21.07
N PRO A 228 -24.41 -4.40 -22.10
CA PRO A 228 -24.47 -4.96 -23.45
C PRO A 228 -23.89 -6.39 -23.47
N PRO A 229 -24.51 -7.33 -24.21
CA PRO A 229 -24.00 -8.70 -24.31
C PRO A 229 -22.56 -8.67 -24.83
N PRO A 230 -21.65 -9.49 -24.27
CA PRO A 230 -20.28 -9.55 -24.75
C PRO A 230 -20.28 -9.88 -26.25
N PRO A 231 -19.50 -9.15 -27.07
CA PRO A 231 -19.43 -9.44 -28.49
C PRO A 231 -19.02 -10.91 -28.69
N PRO A 232 -19.64 -11.63 -29.65
CA PRO A 232 -19.26 -13.01 -29.91
C PRO A 232 -17.75 -13.06 -30.19
N PRO A 233 -17.02 -14.05 -29.63
CA PRO A 233 -15.61 -14.17 -29.89
C PRO A 233 -15.39 -14.28 -31.40
N PRO A 234 -14.39 -13.58 -31.98
CA PRO A 234 -14.10 -13.68 -33.40
C PRO A 234 -13.87 -15.17 -33.75
N PRO A 235 -14.31 -15.63 -34.94
CA PRO A 235 -14.11 -17.01 -35.35
C PRO A 235 -12.62 -17.33 -35.23
N ALA A 236 -12.31 -18.37 -34.46
CA ALA A 236 -10.95 -18.78 -34.14
C ALA A 236 -10.12 -18.87 -35.43
N ALA A 237 -9.27 -17.87 -35.66
CA ALA A 237 -8.22 -17.98 -36.65
C ALA A 237 -7.33 -19.13 -36.18
N GLY A 238 -7.41 -20.26 -36.87
CA GLY A 238 -6.65 -21.46 -36.60
C GLY A 238 -5.16 -21.18 -36.64
N GLY A 239 -4.60 -20.82 -35.48
CA GLY A 239 -3.17 -20.75 -35.26
C GLY A 239 -2.61 -22.17 -35.07
N PRO A 240 -1.33 -22.39 -35.42
CA PRO A 240 -0.69 -23.71 -35.43
C PRO A 240 -0.61 -24.40 -34.06
N LEU A 241 -1.00 -23.73 -32.98
CA LEU A 241 -1.06 -24.30 -31.61
C LEU A 241 -2.21 -25.31 -31.43
N SER A 242 -3.25 -25.29 -32.28
CA SER A 242 -4.31 -26.29 -32.26
C SER A 242 -3.84 -27.67 -32.73
N VAL A 243 -2.82 -27.72 -33.60
CA VAL A 243 -2.30 -28.97 -34.17
C VAL A 243 -1.43 -29.71 -33.16
N LEU A 244 -0.65 -28.97 -32.35
CA LEU A 244 0.15 -29.55 -31.27
C LEU A 244 -0.72 -30.16 -30.15
N ARG A 245 -1.90 -29.59 -29.87
CA ARG A 245 -2.85 -30.14 -28.89
C ARG A 245 -3.60 -31.39 -29.39
N ALA A 246 -3.70 -31.55 -30.71
CA ALA A 246 -4.31 -32.72 -31.34
C ALA A 246 -3.31 -33.88 -31.54
N LEU A 247 -2.03 -33.58 -31.78
CA LEU A 247 -0.95 -34.56 -31.93
C LEU A 247 -0.41 -35.07 -30.60
N PHE A 248 -0.25 -34.17 -29.61
CA PHE A 248 0.11 -34.55 -28.24
C PHE A 248 -1.15 -34.49 -27.39
N GLY A 249 -1.91 -35.58 -27.44
CA GLY A 249 -3.08 -35.78 -26.60
C GLY A 249 -2.80 -35.40 -25.14
N ALA A 250 -3.80 -34.82 -24.50
CA ALA A 250 -3.77 -34.37 -23.11
C ALA A 250 -3.34 -35.52 -22.18
N ALA A 251 -2.05 -35.58 -21.87
CA ALA A 251 -1.52 -36.43 -20.82
C ALA A 251 -2.04 -35.89 -19.48
N GLY A 252 -2.78 -36.73 -18.78
CA GLY A 252 -3.62 -36.37 -17.66
C GLY A 252 -2.88 -35.71 -16.50
N VAL A 253 -3.52 -34.68 -15.96
CA VAL A 253 -3.42 -34.34 -14.55
C VAL A 253 -4.70 -34.86 -13.90
N SER A 254 -4.53 -35.82 -12.99
CA SER A 254 -5.59 -36.49 -12.24
C SER A 254 -6.48 -35.51 -11.45
N PRO A 255 -7.81 -35.71 -11.38
CA PRO A 255 -8.75 -34.80 -10.72
C PRO A 255 -8.90 -35.10 -9.22
N ALA A 256 -7.79 -35.17 -8.49
CA ALA A 256 -7.80 -35.43 -7.04
C ALA A 256 -7.37 -34.23 -6.17
N ALA A 257 -7.15 -33.06 -6.77
CA ALA A 257 -6.72 -31.85 -6.06
C ALA A 257 -7.64 -30.63 -6.27
N ALA A 258 -8.89 -30.85 -6.70
CA ALA A 258 -9.84 -29.78 -7.04
C ALA A 258 -11.14 -29.82 -6.20
N ALA A 259 -11.07 -30.31 -4.96
CA ALA A 259 -12.23 -30.44 -4.06
C ALA A 259 -12.04 -29.77 -2.69
N ALA A 260 -11.25 -28.68 -2.60
CA ALA A 260 -11.08 -27.94 -1.34
C ALA A 260 -10.90 -26.43 -1.55
N ALA A 261 -11.71 -25.82 -2.41
CA ALA A 261 -11.76 -24.36 -2.57
C ALA A 261 -13.22 -23.89 -2.61
N GLY A 262 -13.94 -24.15 -1.51
CA GLY A 262 -15.25 -23.59 -1.22
C GLY A 262 -15.26 -23.18 0.24
N GLY A 263 -15.16 -21.89 0.52
CA GLY A 263 -15.13 -21.36 1.88
C GLY A 263 -14.57 -19.95 1.88
N GLY A 264 -15.38 -18.98 1.45
CA GLY A 264 -15.08 -17.58 1.64
C GLY A 264 -15.09 -17.25 3.13
N SER A 265 -13.95 -16.82 3.65
CA SER A 265 -13.88 -15.93 4.79
C SER A 265 -13.14 -14.68 4.35
N GLN A 266 -13.75 -13.54 4.62
CA GLN A 266 -13.18 -12.21 4.41
C GLN A 266 -11.83 -12.18 5.12
N SER A 267 -10.75 -12.14 4.34
CA SER A 267 -9.41 -11.91 4.86
C SER A 267 -9.29 -10.40 5.04
N GLU A 268 -9.53 -9.92 6.25
CA GLU A 268 -8.97 -8.62 6.66
C GLU A 268 -7.45 -8.75 6.57
N GLU A 269 -6.92 -8.11 5.53
CA GLU A 269 -5.50 -7.95 5.28
C GLU A 269 -4.90 -7.08 6.40
N THR A 270 -4.63 -7.72 7.54
CA THR A 270 -3.90 -7.09 8.63
C THR A 270 -2.45 -6.98 8.20
N ASP A 271 -1.98 -5.74 8.07
CA ASP A 271 -0.61 -5.34 7.80
C ASP A 271 0.34 -5.95 8.86
N HIS A 272 0.93 -7.10 8.57
CA HIS A 272 1.94 -7.74 9.44
C HIS A 272 3.29 -7.06 9.22
N ARG A 273 3.36 -5.77 9.58
CA ARG A 273 4.63 -5.07 9.71
C ARG A 273 5.28 -5.53 11.00
N VAL A 274 6.14 -6.54 10.91
CA VAL A 274 6.99 -6.99 12.03
C VAL A 274 7.94 -5.84 12.37
N HIS A 275 7.52 -5.00 13.30
CA HIS A 275 8.40 -4.07 13.98
C HIS A 275 9.35 -4.91 14.85
N MET A 276 10.65 -4.85 14.54
CA MET A 276 11.68 -5.35 15.45
C MET A 276 11.65 -4.44 16.68
N VAL A 277 10.90 -4.84 17.71
CA VAL A 277 10.79 -4.10 18.97
C VAL A 277 12.06 -4.32 19.76
N ASP A 278 12.70 -3.23 20.17
CA ASP A 278 13.86 -3.23 21.05
C ASP A 278 13.39 -3.58 22.48
N TRP A 279 13.54 -4.85 22.87
CA TRP A 279 12.93 -5.44 24.06
C TRP A 279 13.53 -4.95 25.39
N GLU A 280 14.68 -4.25 25.36
CA GLU A 280 15.30 -3.68 26.55
C GLU A 280 14.72 -2.31 26.93
N ALA A 281 14.09 -1.62 25.97
CA ALA A 281 13.63 -0.24 26.15
C ALA A 281 12.20 -0.11 26.72
N ASP A 282 11.32 -1.09 26.46
CA ASP A 282 9.93 -1.05 26.96
C ASP A 282 9.33 -2.45 27.25
N PRO A 283 9.42 -2.94 28.49
CA PRO A 283 8.85 -4.22 28.88
C PRO A 283 7.31 -4.25 28.88
N GLN A 284 6.63 -3.09 28.89
CA GLN A 284 5.16 -3.03 28.80
C GLN A 284 4.67 -3.44 27.42
N THR A 285 5.40 -3.07 26.37
CA THR A 285 5.09 -3.47 25.00
C THR A 285 5.13 -5.00 24.83
N LEU A 286 6.06 -5.67 25.49
CA LEU A 286 6.15 -7.14 25.50
C LEU A 286 4.94 -7.80 26.19
N LEU A 287 4.53 -7.27 27.35
CA LEU A 287 3.35 -7.75 28.07
C LEU A 287 2.07 -7.55 27.25
N ASN A 288 1.94 -6.41 26.58
CA ASN A 288 0.79 -6.10 25.73
C ASN A 288 0.73 -7.02 24.52
N ILE A 289 1.84 -7.18 23.79
CA ILE A 289 1.92 -8.12 22.66
C ILE A 289 1.54 -9.51 23.14
N ARG A 290 2.14 -10.00 24.23
CA ARG A 290 1.84 -11.33 24.75
C ARG A 290 0.38 -11.49 25.16
N SER A 291 -0.21 -10.49 25.82
CA SER A 291 -1.63 -10.50 26.18
C SER A 291 -2.56 -10.50 24.96
N ASP A 292 -2.15 -9.84 23.87
CA ASP A 292 -2.86 -9.87 22.59
C ASP A 292 -2.78 -11.25 21.94
N TRP A 293 -1.63 -11.94 22.02
CA TRP A 293 -1.52 -13.35 21.59
C TRP A 293 -2.37 -14.27 22.45
N ASP A 294 -2.37 -14.09 23.77
CA ASP A 294 -3.14 -14.91 24.71
C ASP A 294 -4.66 -14.72 24.52
N ARG A 295 -5.10 -13.52 24.08
CA ARG A 295 -6.49 -13.21 23.73
C ARG A 295 -7.07 -14.07 22.60
N TYR A 296 -6.21 -14.57 21.71
CA TYR A 296 -6.63 -15.41 20.58
C TYR A 296 -6.43 -16.90 20.83
N LEU A 297 -5.80 -17.29 21.94
CA LEU A 297 -5.50 -18.68 22.21
C LEU A 297 -6.55 -19.36 23.07
N VAL A 298 -7.19 -18.70 24.05
CA VAL A 298 -8.17 -19.37 24.93
C VAL A 298 -9.18 -18.38 25.54
N GLY A 299 -10.46 -18.76 25.61
CA GLY A 299 -11.51 -17.99 26.32
C GLY A 299 -11.36 -18.06 27.85
N PRO A 300 -11.83 -17.06 28.62
CA PRO A 300 -11.53 -16.90 30.05
C PRO A 300 -11.98 -18.03 31.00
N GLU A 301 -12.69 -19.05 30.49
CA GLU A 301 -13.28 -20.15 31.26
C GLU A 301 -12.76 -21.54 30.82
N ASP A 302 -11.79 -21.62 29.90
CA ASP A 302 -11.30 -22.90 29.38
C ASP A 302 -10.19 -23.50 30.29
N PRO A 303 -10.37 -24.70 30.86
CA PRO A 303 -9.42 -25.31 31.81
C PRO A 303 -8.06 -25.73 31.19
N LEU A 304 -7.87 -25.55 29.88
CA LEU A 304 -6.59 -25.78 29.19
C LEU A 304 -5.81 -24.48 28.91
N GLY A 305 -6.32 -23.32 29.33
CA GLY A 305 -5.60 -22.04 29.26
C GLY A 305 -4.47 -21.97 30.29
N SER A 306 -3.24 -21.84 29.82
CA SER A 306 -2.08 -21.66 30.70
C SER A 306 -2.02 -20.22 31.20
N ALA A 307 -2.45 -19.95 32.43
CA ALA A 307 -2.16 -18.69 33.10
C ALA A 307 -0.67 -18.58 33.43
N VAL A 308 -0.10 -17.36 33.38
CA VAL A 308 1.29 -17.11 33.77
C VAL A 308 1.48 -17.57 35.22
N PRO A 309 2.34 -18.58 35.46
CA PRO A 309 2.54 -19.07 36.81
C PRO A 309 3.16 -17.95 37.68
N PRO A 310 2.64 -17.74 38.90
CA PRO A 310 3.12 -16.67 39.79
C PRO A 310 4.52 -16.94 40.38
N ALA A 311 5.17 -18.03 39.99
CA ALA A 311 6.46 -18.48 40.50
C ALA A 311 7.37 -18.94 39.35
N TRP A 312 8.68 -18.98 39.61
CA TRP A 312 9.68 -19.46 38.66
C TRP A 312 9.39 -20.90 38.25
N VAL A 313 9.20 -21.14 36.95
CA VAL A 313 8.93 -22.48 36.41
C VAL A 313 10.25 -23.21 36.22
N THR A 314 10.37 -24.36 36.88
CA THR A 314 11.49 -25.27 36.63
C THR A 314 11.33 -25.87 35.23
N PRO A 315 12.29 -25.71 34.31
CA PRO A 315 12.16 -26.25 32.97
C PRO A 315 12.06 -27.78 33.03
N ALA A 316 11.20 -28.35 32.17
CA ALA A 316 11.09 -29.79 32.03
C ALA A 316 12.45 -30.39 31.58
N PRO A 317 12.76 -31.63 31.97
CA PRO A 317 13.96 -32.29 31.46
C PRO A 317 13.93 -32.34 29.93
N PRO A 318 15.09 -32.18 29.26
CA PRO A 318 15.17 -32.11 27.82
C PRO A 318 14.56 -33.37 27.19
N SER A 319 13.67 -33.17 26.21
CA SER A 319 12.93 -34.25 25.55
C SER A 319 13.80 -35.12 24.63
N SER A 320 15.07 -34.77 24.43
CA SER A 320 16.03 -35.56 23.67
C SER A 320 17.45 -35.36 24.20
N ASP A 321 18.30 -36.38 24.03
CA ASP A 321 19.70 -36.37 24.45
C ASP A 321 20.54 -35.30 23.73
N VAL A 322 20.16 -34.91 22.51
CA VAL A 322 20.81 -33.83 21.75
C VAL A 322 20.64 -32.48 22.44
N TRP A 323 19.43 -32.20 22.94
CA TRP A 323 19.14 -31.00 23.72
C TRP A 323 19.76 -31.06 25.12
N ALA A 324 19.87 -32.25 25.71
CA ALA A 324 20.54 -32.46 26.99
C ALA A 324 22.03 -32.10 26.94
N GLY A 325 22.72 -32.44 25.84
CA GLY A 325 24.14 -32.12 25.65
C GLY A 325 24.43 -30.61 25.55
N CYS A 326 23.46 -29.80 25.13
CA CYS A 326 23.63 -28.36 24.97
C CYS A 326 23.50 -27.56 26.29
N LEU A 327 22.98 -28.17 27.35
CA LEU A 327 22.82 -27.55 28.68
C LEU A 327 24.05 -27.72 29.57
N ALA A 328 25.03 -28.54 29.16
CA ALA A 328 26.22 -28.88 29.94
C ALA A 328 27.51 -28.20 29.45
N ALA A 329 27.40 -27.17 28.61
CA ALA A 329 28.51 -26.37 28.08
C ALA A 329 28.57 -24.99 28.73
#